data_AF-A0A1H6VAV2-F1
#
_entry.id   AF-A0A1H6VAV2-F1
#
_cell.length_a   1.000
_cell.length_b   1.000
_cell.length_c   1.000
_cell.angle_alpha   90.00
_cell.angle_beta   90.00
_cell.angle_gamma   90.00
#
_symmetry.space_group_name_H-M   'P 1'
#
loop_
_entity.id
_entity.type
_entity.pdbx_description
1 polymer ?
#
loop_
_entity_poly.entity_id
_entity_poly.type
_entity_poly.pdbx_seq_one_letter_code
_entity_poly.pdbx_strand_id
1 'polypeptide(L)'
;MKKFLVCMLLSVTSIAVAQKVVFKKGKVLYDKVPIANVDDKKGVYTISTLENEPVIIADPRITNERLFYVRVNLPEDNEKVLLVPPTHKKFSMSKAKIVIDEFTFGTYKIFTPQGIDKEAAKAIMTYDDSAFREKLKKNNQAYADLEGYAKEFKEQKWKFNDFGEFGKDENGKFVVYGKIKRYKDSGGMNVVYDIYFYDNTTKSFFIVGKWNEKRDRMFVLNNGETYFLPEAYSLPDFSLDMDSLAKAMVYLTKR
;
A
#
# COMPACT_ATOMS: atom_id res chain seq x y z
N MET A 1 43.26 0.14 -39.11
CA MET A 1 42.91 -0.28 -37.73
C MET A 1 41.67 0.42 -37.15
N LYS A 2 41.31 1.66 -37.54
CA LYS A 2 40.11 2.35 -37.00
C LYS A 2 38.75 1.73 -37.38
N LYS A 3 38.64 1.04 -38.51
CA LYS A 3 37.37 0.43 -38.98
C LYS A 3 36.99 -0.84 -38.23
N PHE A 4 37.95 -1.57 -37.66
CA PHE A 4 37.70 -2.81 -36.93
C PHE A 4 37.14 -2.55 -35.52
N LEU A 5 37.58 -1.47 -34.87
CA LEU A 5 37.10 -1.05 -33.55
C LEU A 5 35.61 -0.65 -33.57
N VAL A 6 35.15 -0.01 -34.66
CA VAL A 6 33.76 0.43 -34.81
C VAL A 6 32.81 -0.76 -35.00
N CYS A 7 33.22 -1.81 -35.73
CA CYS A 7 32.46 -3.05 -35.83
C CYS A 7 32.37 -3.80 -34.50
N MET A 8 33.44 -3.78 -33.68
CA MET A 8 33.45 -4.41 -32.35
C MET A 8 32.61 -3.62 -31.32
N LEU A 9 32.59 -2.29 -31.41
CA LEU A 9 31.72 -1.45 -30.58
C LEU A 9 30.24 -1.61 -30.95
N LEU A 10 29.92 -1.76 -32.24
CA LEU A 10 28.55 -1.98 -32.71
C LEU A 10 28.03 -3.39 -32.40
N SER A 11 28.89 -4.42 -32.38
CA SER A 11 28.50 -5.78 -31.99
C SER A 11 28.37 -5.99 -30.48
N VAL A 12 29.01 -5.14 -29.66
CA VAL A 12 28.85 -5.16 -28.19
C VAL A 12 27.60 -4.38 -27.75
N THR A 13 27.10 -3.43 -28.55
CA THR A 13 25.88 -2.66 -28.21
C THR A 13 24.55 -3.39 -28.45
N SER A 14 24.53 -4.55 -29.11
CA SER A 14 23.30 -5.26 -29.48
C SER A 14 22.91 -6.44 -28.56
N ILE A 15 23.62 -6.68 -27.45
CA ILE A 15 23.30 -7.78 -26.51
C ILE A 15 22.72 -7.26 -25.18
N ALA A 16 22.34 -5.98 -25.10
CA ALA A 16 21.36 -5.55 -24.11
C ALA A 16 19.95 -6.02 -24.53
N VAL A 17 19.75 -7.33 -24.64
CA VAL A 17 18.41 -7.92 -24.73
C VAL A 17 17.79 -7.72 -23.36
N ALA A 18 17.07 -6.61 -23.19
CA ALA A 18 16.18 -6.46 -22.06
C ALA A 18 15.21 -7.65 -22.12
N GLN A 19 15.41 -8.67 -21.27
CA GLN A 19 14.53 -9.84 -21.13
C GLN A 19 13.11 -9.33 -20.94
N LYS A 20 12.29 -9.39 -22.00
CA LYS A 20 11.01 -8.69 -22.01
C LYS A 20 9.91 -9.70 -21.78
N VAL A 21 9.72 -10.04 -20.51
CA VAL A 21 8.51 -10.74 -20.10
C VAL A 21 7.34 -9.75 -20.17
N VAL A 22 6.30 -10.10 -20.93
CA VAL A 22 5.14 -9.24 -21.18
C VAL A 22 3.86 -10.02 -20.98
N PHE A 23 2.92 -9.46 -20.23
CA PHE A 23 1.54 -9.95 -20.19
C PHE A 23 0.73 -9.37 -21.35
N LYS A 24 0.15 -10.23 -22.20
CA LYS A 24 -0.69 -9.81 -23.33
C LYS A 24 -1.78 -10.84 -23.62
N LYS A 25 -3.05 -10.38 -23.64
CA LYS A 25 -4.24 -11.19 -24.00
C LYS A 25 -4.31 -12.55 -23.26
N GLY A 26 -4.15 -12.54 -21.93
CA GLY A 26 -4.23 -13.77 -21.13
C GLY A 26 -3.03 -14.72 -21.29
N LYS A 27 -1.90 -14.23 -21.84
CA LYS A 27 -0.67 -15.01 -21.98
C LYS A 27 0.51 -14.24 -21.42
N VAL A 28 1.47 -14.99 -20.88
CA VAL A 28 2.81 -14.49 -20.55
C VAL A 28 3.71 -14.80 -21.73
N LEU A 29 4.38 -13.76 -22.23
CA LEU A 29 5.31 -13.84 -23.35
C LEU A 29 6.73 -13.65 -22.83
N TYR A 30 7.64 -14.57 -23.11
CA TYR A 30 9.08 -14.39 -22.94
C TYR A 30 9.68 -14.06 -24.31
N ASP A 31 10.25 -12.86 -24.47
CA ASP A 31 10.78 -12.40 -25.76
C ASP A 31 9.80 -12.59 -26.94
N LYS A 32 8.52 -12.26 -26.69
CA LYS A 32 7.37 -12.41 -27.61
C LYS A 32 6.90 -13.85 -27.86
N VAL A 33 7.57 -14.85 -27.32
CA VAL A 33 7.14 -16.25 -27.38
C VAL A 33 6.22 -16.55 -26.20
N PRO A 34 5.00 -17.09 -26.42
CA PRO A 34 4.15 -17.52 -25.32
C PRO A 34 4.80 -18.63 -24.49
N ILE A 35 4.81 -18.46 -23.17
CA ILE A 35 5.38 -19.44 -22.22
C ILE A 35 4.38 -19.93 -21.16
N ALA A 36 3.29 -19.18 -20.95
CA ALA A 36 2.25 -19.53 -19.99
C ALA A 36 0.91 -18.88 -20.37
N ASN A 37 -0.17 -19.49 -19.90
CA ASN A 37 -1.52 -18.95 -19.95
C ASN A 37 -1.91 -18.36 -18.58
N VAL A 38 -2.80 -17.38 -18.60
CA VAL A 38 -3.36 -16.73 -17.42
C VAL A 38 -4.86 -16.59 -17.62
N ASP A 39 -5.63 -17.31 -16.82
CA ASP A 39 -7.08 -17.22 -16.75
C ASP A 39 -7.50 -16.27 -15.63
N ASP A 40 -8.38 -15.30 -15.91
CA ASP A 40 -8.93 -14.37 -14.91
C ASP A 40 -10.38 -14.74 -14.62
N LYS A 41 -10.62 -15.21 -13.39
CA LYS A 41 -11.96 -15.48 -12.86
C LYS A 41 -12.23 -14.57 -11.69
N LYS A 42 -13.00 -13.50 -11.94
CA LYS A 42 -13.42 -12.52 -10.93
C LYS A 42 -12.23 -11.89 -10.17
N GLY A 43 -11.10 -11.67 -10.84
CA GLY A 43 -9.89 -11.09 -10.27
C GLY A 43 -8.99 -12.09 -9.55
N VAL A 44 -9.29 -13.38 -9.62
CA VAL A 44 -8.39 -14.48 -9.24
C VAL A 44 -7.74 -15.02 -10.52
N TYR A 45 -6.41 -15.08 -10.52
CA TYR A 45 -5.60 -15.44 -11.68
C TYR A 45 -5.09 -16.87 -11.55
N THR A 46 -5.44 -17.74 -12.49
CA THR A 46 -4.82 -19.07 -12.60
C THR A 46 -3.74 -19.01 -13.66
N ILE A 47 -2.50 -19.24 -13.25
CA ILE A 47 -1.33 -19.33 -14.14
C ILE A 47 -1.13 -20.81 -14.48
N SER A 48 -1.11 -21.13 -15.77
CA SER A 48 -1.01 -22.49 -16.28
C SER A 48 0.03 -22.61 -17.40
N THR A 49 0.49 -23.84 -17.65
CA THR A 49 1.34 -24.13 -18.81
C THR A 49 0.58 -23.89 -20.12
N LEU A 50 1.27 -23.98 -21.26
CA LEU A 50 0.64 -23.81 -22.57
C LEU A 50 -0.40 -24.90 -22.86
N GLU A 51 -0.22 -26.07 -22.26
CA GLU A 51 -1.12 -27.24 -22.30
C GLU A 51 -2.31 -27.08 -21.33
N ASN A 52 -2.43 -25.93 -20.67
CA ASN A 52 -3.46 -25.60 -19.68
C ASN A 52 -3.37 -26.40 -18.37
N GLU A 53 -2.21 -26.93 -18.02
CA GLU A 53 -1.97 -27.49 -16.70
C GLU A 53 -1.82 -26.36 -15.67
N PRO A 54 -2.73 -26.22 -14.67
CA PRO A 54 -2.63 -25.19 -13.65
C PRO A 54 -1.35 -25.35 -12.82
N VAL A 55 -0.66 -24.26 -12.51
CA VAL A 55 0.55 -24.28 -11.67
C VAL A 55 0.41 -23.41 -10.44
N ILE A 56 -0.16 -22.21 -10.57
CA ILE A 56 -0.37 -21.28 -9.45
C ILE A 56 -1.75 -20.64 -9.55
N ILE A 57 -2.41 -20.48 -8.41
CA ILE A 57 -3.57 -19.61 -8.25
C ILE A 57 -3.12 -18.38 -7.46
N ALA A 58 -3.38 -17.20 -8.01
CA ALA A 58 -2.95 -15.91 -7.48
C ALA A 58 -4.15 -14.97 -7.33
N ASP A 59 -4.47 -14.62 -6.09
CA ASP A 59 -5.60 -13.78 -5.70
C ASP A 59 -5.07 -12.45 -5.11
N PRO A 60 -4.87 -11.41 -5.94
CA PRO A 60 -4.40 -10.11 -5.49
C PRO A 60 -5.45 -9.36 -4.68
N ARG A 61 -5.11 -9.15 -3.40
CA ARG A 61 -5.90 -8.44 -2.42
C ARG A 61 -5.29 -7.08 -2.12
N ILE A 62 -6.18 -6.13 -1.83
CA ILE A 62 -5.83 -4.83 -1.29
C ILE A 62 -6.71 -4.68 -0.05
N THR A 63 -6.11 -4.59 1.12
CA THR A 63 -6.85 -4.27 2.34
C THR A 63 -6.68 -2.80 2.66
N ASN A 64 -7.79 -2.19 3.10
CA ASN A 64 -7.84 -0.82 3.60
C ASN A 64 -7.12 0.16 2.66
N GLU A 65 -7.31 -0.05 1.35
CA GLU A 65 -6.85 0.74 0.22
C GLU A 65 -5.31 0.87 0.02
N ARG A 66 -4.46 0.29 0.89
CA ARG A 66 -2.99 0.45 0.79
C ARG A 66 -2.19 -0.85 0.82
N LEU A 67 -2.53 -1.79 1.70
CA LEU A 67 -1.78 -3.03 1.85
C LEU A 67 -2.16 -4.00 0.74
N PHE A 68 -1.32 -4.04 -0.30
CA PHE A 68 -1.44 -4.98 -1.39
C PHE A 68 -0.68 -6.25 -1.04
N TYR A 69 -1.32 -7.40 -1.23
CA TYR A 69 -0.68 -8.70 -1.19
C TYR A 69 -1.34 -9.65 -2.18
N VAL A 70 -0.61 -10.68 -2.60
CA VAL A 70 -1.15 -11.76 -3.42
C VAL A 70 -1.33 -12.96 -2.50
N ARG A 71 -2.55 -13.49 -2.43
CA ARG A 71 -2.79 -14.81 -1.87
C ARG A 71 -2.38 -15.83 -2.93
N VAL A 72 -1.44 -16.69 -2.60
CA VAL A 72 -0.89 -17.70 -3.50
C VAL A 72 -1.20 -19.09 -2.95
N ASN A 73 -1.75 -19.94 -3.80
CA ASN A 73 -1.97 -21.35 -3.51
C ASN A 73 -1.64 -22.20 -4.74
N LEU A 74 -1.34 -23.46 -4.50
CA LEU A 74 -1.16 -24.43 -5.57
C LEU A 74 -2.52 -25.06 -5.91
N PRO A 75 -2.80 -25.37 -7.19
CA PRO A 75 -4.04 -26.03 -7.59
C PRO A 75 -4.32 -27.34 -6.86
N GLU A 76 -3.27 -28.10 -6.53
CA GLU A 76 -3.32 -29.37 -5.81
C GLU A 76 -3.49 -29.24 -4.29
N ASP A 77 -3.18 -28.08 -3.72
CA ASP A 77 -3.31 -27.79 -2.27
C ASP A 77 -3.90 -26.40 -2.09
N ASN A 78 -5.23 -26.37 -2.00
CA ASN A 78 -6.00 -25.13 -1.81
C ASN A 78 -6.12 -24.73 -0.33
N GLU A 79 -5.70 -25.58 0.61
CA GLU A 79 -5.77 -25.26 2.04
C GLU A 79 -4.60 -24.36 2.44
N LYS A 80 -3.41 -24.64 1.89
CA LYS A 80 -2.24 -23.81 2.14
C LYS A 80 -2.29 -22.56 1.25
N VAL A 81 -2.44 -21.39 1.90
CA VAL A 81 -2.42 -20.09 1.23
C VAL A 81 -1.29 -19.25 1.79
N LEU A 82 -0.39 -18.80 0.94
CA LEU A 82 0.68 -17.88 1.29
C LEU A 82 0.31 -16.43 0.96
N LEU A 83 0.75 -15.48 1.78
CA LEU A 83 0.64 -14.05 1.52
C LEU A 83 1.96 -13.50 0.98
N VAL A 84 1.97 -13.14 -0.29
CA VAL A 84 3.15 -12.55 -0.96
C VAL A 84 2.96 -11.04 -1.10
N PRO A 85 3.72 -10.20 -0.36
CA PRO A 85 3.75 -8.76 -0.60
C PRO A 85 4.53 -8.48 -1.90
N PRO A 86 3.97 -7.77 -2.89
CA PRO A 86 4.69 -7.49 -4.12
C PRO A 86 5.82 -6.49 -3.88
N THR A 87 6.98 -6.81 -4.43
CA THR A 87 8.20 -6.00 -4.39
C THR A 87 8.24 -4.97 -5.52
N HIS A 88 7.56 -5.25 -6.64
CA HIS A 88 7.56 -4.41 -7.84
C HIS A 88 6.18 -3.82 -8.14
N LYS A 89 5.57 -3.14 -7.16
CA LYS A 89 4.29 -2.43 -7.35
C LYS A 89 4.50 -0.99 -7.81
N LYS A 90 3.79 -0.60 -8.87
CA LYS A 90 3.56 0.81 -9.26
C LYS A 90 2.06 1.08 -9.20
N PHE A 91 1.68 2.24 -8.68
CA PHE A 91 0.27 2.61 -8.45
C PHE A 91 -0.60 2.54 -9.72
N SER A 92 -0.04 2.75 -10.90
CA SER A 92 -0.75 2.73 -12.18
C SER A 92 -0.90 1.33 -12.81
N MET A 93 -0.39 0.27 -12.17
CA MET A 93 -0.44 -1.08 -12.75
C MET A 93 -1.74 -1.81 -12.40
N SER A 94 -2.26 -2.55 -13.37
CA SER A 94 -3.37 -3.47 -13.13
C SER A 94 -2.95 -4.59 -12.18
N LYS A 95 -3.91 -5.19 -11.47
CA LYS A 95 -3.66 -6.30 -10.56
C LYS A 95 -2.97 -7.47 -11.26
N ALA A 96 -3.45 -7.85 -12.44
CA ALA A 96 -2.82 -8.87 -13.27
C ALA A 96 -1.35 -8.56 -13.55
N LYS A 97 -1.04 -7.31 -13.92
CA LYS A 97 0.34 -6.91 -14.19
C LYS A 97 1.22 -6.97 -12.95
N ILE A 98 0.71 -6.57 -11.77
CA ILE A 98 1.44 -6.69 -10.51
C ILE A 98 1.76 -8.16 -10.19
N VAL A 99 0.79 -9.06 -10.37
CA VAL A 99 0.98 -10.51 -10.16
C VAL A 99 2.05 -11.06 -11.10
N ILE A 100 1.97 -10.75 -12.39
CA ILE A 100 2.95 -11.24 -13.37
C ILE A 100 4.33 -10.63 -13.13
N ASP A 101 4.43 -9.33 -12.85
CA ASP A 101 5.71 -8.68 -12.57
C ASP A 101 6.36 -9.27 -11.30
N GLU A 102 5.58 -9.60 -10.26
CA GLU A 102 6.11 -10.25 -9.05
C GLU A 102 6.68 -11.65 -9.37
N PHE A 103 5.94 -12.46 -10.13
CA PHE A 103 6.39 -13.79 -10.53
C PHE A 103 7.46 -13.82 -11.62
N THR A 104 7.82 -12.66 -12.16
CA THR A 104 8.86 -12.48 -13.17
C THR A 104 10.14 -11.90 -12.57
N PHE A 105 10.01 -10.83 -11.80
CA PHE A 105 11.13 -10.00 -11.36
C PHE A 105 11.31 -10.01 -9.84
N GLY A 106 10.25 -10.35 -9.10
CA GLY A 106 10.25 -10.37 -7.65
C GLY A 106 11.01 -11.54 -7.06
N THR A 107 10.68 -11.87 -5.82
CA THR A 107 11.39 -12.90 -5.06
C THR A 107 11.22 -14.29 -5.66
N TYR A 108 10.05 -14.56 -6.25
CA TYR A 108 9.66 -15.88 -6.72
C TYR A 108 9.50 -15.92 -8.23
N LYS A 109 10.63 -16.00 -8.93
CA LYS A 109 10.69 -16.02 -10.39
C LYS A 109 10.33 -17.41 -10.91
N ILE A 110 9.11 -17.57 -11.41
CA ILE A 110 8.62 -18.85 -11.95
C ILE A 110 8.68 -18.88 -13.48
N PHE A 111 8.76 -17.72 -14.13
CA PHE A 111 8.77 -17.65 -15.59
C PHE A 111 10.18 -17.76 -16.15
N THR A 112 10.37 -18.74 -17.03
CA THR A 112 11.64 -19.02 -17.72
C THR A 112 11.43 -18.97 -19.24
N PRO A 113 12.50 -18.88 -20.04
CA PRO A 113 12.37 -19.00 -21.49
C PRO A 113 11.69 -20.30 -21.95
N GLN A 114 11.79 -21.37 -21.16
CA GLN A 114 11.27 -22.70 -21.48
C GLN A 114 9.81 -22.90 -21.03
N GLY A 115 9.25 -22.00 -20.22
CA GLY A 115 7.92 -22.18 -19.63
C GLY A 115 7.88 -21.77 -18.16
N ILE A 116 6.99 -22.41 -17.40
CA ILE A 116 6.89 -22.22 -15.95
C ILE A 116 7.81 -23.22 -15.24
N ASP A 117 8.69 -22.74 -14.37
CA ASP A 117 9.42 -23.57 -13.42
C ASP A 117 8.48 -24.00 -12.28
N LYS A 118 8.03 -25.25 -12.35
CA LYS A 118 7.10 -25.84 -11.37
C LYS A 118 7.75 -26.04 -10.00
N GLU A 119 9.06 -26.26 -9.95
CA GLU A 119 9.76 -26.44 -8.66
C GLU A 119 9.94 -25.09 -7.96
N ALA A 120 10.25 -24.03 -8.72
CA ALA A 120 10.22 -22.66 -8.20
C ALA A 120 8.81 -22.27 -7.72
N ALA A 121 7.76 -22.68 -8.44
CA ALA A 121 6.38 -22.45 -8.02
C ALA A 121 6.03 -23.15 -6.69
N LYS A 122 6.42 -24.42 -6.52
CA LYS A 122 6.24 -25.15 -5.26
C LYS A 122 7.04 -24.53 -4.11
N ALA A 123 8.25 -24.06 -4.40
CA ALA A 123 9.13 -23.42 -3.42
C ALA A 123 8.52 -22.14 -2.83
N ILE A 124 7.59 -21.47 -3.51
CA ILE A 124 6.83 -20.34 -2.93
C ILE A 124 6.18 -20.77 -1.62
N MET A 125 5.58 -21.97 -1.59
CA MET A 125 4.82 -22.45 -0.45
C MET A 125 5.67 -22.71 0.80
N THR A 126 7.00 -22.68 0.71
CA THR A 126 7.88 -22.85 1.88
C THR A 126 8.24 -21.53 2.57
N TYR A 127 7.84 -20.40 1.99
CA TYR A 127 8.09 -19.08 2.58
C TYR A 127 7.38 -18.90 3.92
N ASP A 128 8.08 -18.30 4.88
CA ASP A 128 7.49 -17.84 6.13
C ASP A 128 6.87 -16.45 5.95
N ASP A 129 5.54 -16.39 5.90
CA ASP A 129 4.77 -15.15 5.82
C ASP A 129 4.24 -14.67 7.19
N SER A 130 4.70 -15.25 8.30
CA SER A 130 4.25 -14.93 9.66
C SER A 130 4.35 -13.44 10.00
N ALA A 131 5.51 -12.82 9.71
CA ALA A 131 5.73 -11.39 9.93
C ALA A 131 4.76 -10.52 9.12
N PHE A 132 4.46 -10.92 7.87
CA PHE A 132 3.50 -10.20 7.04
C PHE A 132 2.07 -10.36 7.55
N ARG A 133 1.69 -11.55 8.02
CA ARG A 133 0.38 -11.80 8.64
C ARG A 133 0.19 -10.98 9.90
N GLU A 134 1.21 -10.90 10.75
CA GLU A 134 1.17 -10.08 11.96
C GLU A 134 0.99 -8.59 11.59
N LYS A 135 1.76 -8.12 10.61
CA LYS A 135 1.63 -6.76 10.08
C LYS A 135 0.21 -6.49 9.55
N LEU A 136 -0.34 -7.42 8.76
CA LEU A 136 -1.69 -7.32 8.20
C LEU A 136 -2.74 -7.27 9.32
N LYS A 137 -2.62 -8.12 10.34
CA LYS A 137 -3.51 -8.14 11.51
C LYS A 137 -3.46 -6.81 12.27
N LYS A 138 -2.27 -6.31 12.59
CA LYS A 138 -2.09 -5.01 13.26
C LYS A 138 -2.70 -3.87 12.45
N ASN A 139 -2.49 -3.86 11.13
CA ASN A 139 -3.07 -2.84 10.26
C ASN A 139 -4.60 -2.89 10.20
N ASN A 140 -5.20 -4.09 10.13
CA ASN A 140 -6.64 -4.23 10.09
C ASN A 140 -7.29 -3.76 11.40
N GLN A 141 -6.68 -4.09 12.55
CA GLN A 141 -7.13 -3.59 13.84
C GLN A 141 -7.04 -2.06 13.90
N ALA A 142 -5.88 -1.50 13.54
CA ALA A 142 -5.69 -0.05 13.53
C ALA A 142 -6.68 0.68 12.62
N TYR A 143 -7.07 0.07 11.51
CA TYR A 143 -8.10 0.63 10.62
C TYR A 143 -9.49 0.63 11.28
N ALA A 144 -9.87 -0.47 11.92
CA ALA A 144 -11.12 -0.56 12.66
C ALA A 144 -11.17 0.48 13.80
N ASP A 145 -10.06 0.62 14.54
CA ASP A 145 -9.93 1.60 15.62
C ASP A 145 -10.05 3.03 15.07
N LEU A 146 -9.37 3.34 13.96
CA LEU A 146 -9.45 4.65 13.31
C LEU A 146 -10.88 5.01 12.91
N GLU A 147 -11.61 4.09 12.28
CA GLU A 147 -13.02 4.31 11.91
C GLU A 147 -13.89 4.51 13.16
N GLY A 148 -13.61 3.77 14.24
CA GLY A 148 -14.23 3.96 15.54
C GLY A 148 -14.03 5.38 16.08
N TYR A 149 -12.77 5.84 16.16
CA TYR A 149 -12.46 7.19 16.65
C TYR A 149 -13.03 8.30 15.75
N ALA A 150 -12.99 8.11 14.43
CA ALA A 150 -13.58 9.06 13.48
C ALA A 150 -15.11 9.14 13.62
N LYS A 151 -15.76 8.04 13.98
CA LYS A 151 -17.18 8.02 14.33
C LYS A 151 -17.44 8.74 15.65
N GLU A 152 -16.66 8.46 16.69
CA GLU A 152 -16.78 9.12 18.00
C GLU A 152 -16.58 10.63 17.89
N PHE A 153 -15.65 11.11 17.06
CA PHE A 153 -15.51 12.53 16.70
C PHE A 153 -16.83 13.15 16.22
N LYS A 154 -17.52 12.47 15.29
CA LYS A 154 -18.79 12.93 14.73
C LYS A 154 -19.91 12.89 15.78
N GLU A 155 -19.94 11.87 16.64
CA GLU A 155 -20.92 11.75 17.73
C GLU A 155 -20.78 12.89 18.76
N GLN A 156 -19.57 13.42 18.96
CA GLN A 156 -19.35 14.63 19.75
C GLN A 156 -19.88 15.91 19.08
N LYS A 157 -20.39 15.83 17.84
CA LYS A 157 -20.76 16.96 16.97
C LYS A 157 -19.59 17.90 16.69
N TRP A 158 -18.36 17.39 16.76
CA TRP A 158 -17.19 18.14 16.31
C TRP A 158 -17.18 18.22 14.79
N LYS A 159 -16.73 19.36 14.28
CA LYS A 159 -16.53 19.60 12.84
C LYS A 159 -15.28 20.42 12.61
N PHE A 160 -14.73 20.32 11.40
CA PHE A 160 -13.69 21.23 10.95
C PHE A 160 -14.27 22.41 10.19
N ASN A 161 -13.67 23.60 10.34
CA ASN A 161 -13.91 24.71 9.42
C ASN A 161 -12.82 24.78 8.34
N ASP A 162 -12.98 25.71 7.39
CA ASP A 162 -12.08 25.88 6.25
C ASP A 162 -10.65 26.32 6.65
N PHE A 163 -10.47 26.82 7.88
CA PHE A 163 -9.18 27.20 8.44
C PHE A 163 -8.45 26.04 9.15
N GLY A 164 -9.06 24.85 9.17
CA GLY A 164 -8.54 23.68 9.87
C GLY A 164 -8.70 23.77 11.39
N GLU A 165 -9.57 24.64 11.88
CA GLU A 165 -9.97 24.66 13.28
C GLU A 165 -11.04 23.62 13.52
N PHE A 166 -11.02 22.99 14.70
CA PHE A 166 -12.07 22.07 15.13
C PHE A 166 -12.78 22.60 16.38
N GLY A 167 -14.07 22.31 16.45
CA GLY A 167 -14.95 22.89 17.45
C GLY A 167 -16.39 22.43 17.28
N LYS A 168 -17.32 23.15 17.90
CA LYS A 168 -18.78 22.93 17.78
C LYS A 168 -19.49 24.22 17.44
N ASP A 169 -20.69 24.08 16.88
CA ASP A 169 -21.64 25.19 16.88
C ASP A 169 -22.35 25.26 18.23
N GLU A 170 -22.20 26.38 18.91
CA GLU A 170 -22.88 26.71 20.16
C GLU A 170 -23.58 28.06 20.00
N ASN A 171 -24.90 28.12 20.27
CA ASN A 171 -25.69 29.35 20.17
C ASN A 171 -25.55 30.08 18.81
N GLY A 172 -25.46 29.32 17.72
CA GLY A 172 -25.31 29.87 16.36
C GLY A 172 -23.92 30.39 16.02
N LYS A 173 -22.91 30.15 16.86
CA LYS A 173 -21.50 30.52 16.63
C LYS A 173 -20.60 29.29 16.71
N PHE A 174 -19.56 29.27 15.88
CA PHE A 174 -18.54 28.24 15.96
C PHE A 174 -17.58 28.54 17.12
N VAL A 175 -17.55 27.67 18.11
CA VAL A 175 -16.63 27.72 19.25
C VAL A 175 -15.44 26.82 18.96
N VAL A 176 -14.27 27.44 18.84
CA VAL A 176 -13.00 26.77 18.53
C VAL A 176 -12.44 26.10 19.78
N TYR A 177 -12.11 24.81 19.68
CA TYR A 177 -11.39 24.08 20.73
C TYR A 177 -9.91 23.88 20.39
N GLY A 178 -9.60 23.88 19.10
CA GLY A 178 -8.24 23.68 18.63
C GLY A 178 -8.14 23.79 17.11
N LYS A 179 -6.97 23.43 16.59
CA LYS A 179 -6.71 23.39 15.15
C LYS A 179 -5.80 22.25 14.78
N ILE A 180 -5.91 21.82 13.53
CA ILE A 180 -5.02 20.84 12.93
C ILE A 180 -4.26 21.48 11.77
N LYS A 181 -2.94 21.34 11.79
CA LYS A 181 -2.06 21.79 10.71
C LYS A 181 -1.56 20.59 9.95
N ARG A 182 -1.97 20.46 8.68
CA ARG A 182 -1.49 19.46 7.74
C ARG A 182 -0.47 20.07 6.78
N TYR A 183 0.69 19.46 6.62
CA TYR A 183 1.76 19.94 5.74
C TYR A 183 2.64 18.79 5.26
N LYS A 184 3.49 19.06 4.26
CA LYS A 184 4.54 18.12 3.84
C LYS A 184 5.82 18.40 4.62
N ASP A 185 6.54 17.34 5.00
CA ASP A 185 7.85 17.47 5.64
C ASP A 185 8.87 18.21 4.74
N SER A 186 10.05 18.54 5.28
CA SER A 186 11.08 19.29 4.55
C SER A 186 11.55 18.61 3.25
N GLY A 187 11.29 17.30 3.10
CA GLY A 187 11.57 16.55 1.87
C GLY A 187 10.43 16.56 0.85
N GLY A 188 9.28 17.15 1.17
CA GLY A 188 8.11 17.24 0.29
C GLY A 188 7.41 15.90 0.03
N MET A 189 7.81 14.84 0.75
CA MET A 189 7.36 13.46 0.46
C MET A 189 6.31 12.98 1.45
N ASN A 190 6.46 13.29 2.74
CA ASN A 190 5.60 12.72 3.79
C ASN A 190 4.63 13.76 4.31
N VAL A 191 3.38 13.35 4.56
CA VAL A 191 2.40 14.22 5.21
C VAL A 191 2.60 14.19 6.72
N VAL A 192 2.54 15.37 7.33
CA VAL A 192 2.65 15.62 8.76
C VAL A 192 1.39 16.32 9.24
N TYR A 193 0.88 15.90 10.40
CA TYR A 193 -0.22 16.54 11.09
C TYR A 193 0.26 16.96 12.47
N ASP A 194 0.10 18.25 12.78
CA ASP A 194 0.26 18.78 14.13
C ASP A 194 -1.13 19.19 14.66
N ILE A 195 -1.48 18.74 15.85
CA ILE A 195 -2.75 19.07 16.51
C ILE A 195 -2.49 20.01 17.67
N TYR A 196 -3.30 21.06 17.74
CA TYR A 196 -3.17 22.11 18.74
C TYR A 196 -4.50 22.29 19.46
N PHE A 197 -4.44 22.52 20.77
CA PHE A 197 -5.59 22.96 21.56
C PHE A 197 -5.49 24.46 21.82
N TYR A 198 -6.64 25.10 21.89
CA TYR A 198 -6.76 26.51 22.24
C TYR A 198 -6.82 26.66 23.76
N ASP A 199 -5.86 27.37 24.33
CA ASP A 199 -5.89 27.75 25.74
C ASP A 199 -6.60 29.10 25.89
N ASN A 200 -7.76 29.07 26.54
CA ASN A 200 -8.55 30.26 26.83
C ASN A 200 -7.86 31.25 27.78
N THR A 201 -6.91 30.78 28.58
CA THR A 201 -6.18 31.57 29.59
C THR A 201 -5.11 32.41 28.92
N THR A 202 -4.25 31.78 28.11
CA THR A 202 -3.17 32.47 27.38
C THR A 202 -3.60 33.00 26.02
N LYS A 203 -4.83 32.71 25.58
CA LYS A 203 -5.36 33.07 24.25
C LYS A 203 -4.47 32.55 23.11
N SER A 204 -3.88 31.37 23.29
CA SER A 204 -2.87 30.81 22.39
C SER A 204 -3.14 29.34 22.05
N PHE A 205 -2.50 28.86 20.99
CA PHE A 205 -2.55 27.45 20.60
C PHE A 205 -1.28 26.75 21.05
N PHE A 206 -1.41 25.60 21.71
CA PHE A 206 -0.29 24.75 22.10
C PHE A 206 -0.42 23.37 21.47
N ILE A 207 0.71 22.77 21.10
CA ILE A 207 0.71 21.46 20.44
C ILE A 207 0.37 20.35 21.45
N VAL A 208 -0.55 19.49 21.08
CA VAL A 208 -1.02 18.35 21.90
C VAL A 208 -0.69 17.00 21.28
N GLY A 209 -0.49 16.95 19.96
CA GLY A 209 -0.14 15.71 19.29
C GLY A 209 0.50 15.95 17.93
N LYS A 210 1.30 14.98 17.50
CA LYS A 210 1.99 15.00 16.21
C LYS A 210 1.94 13.62 15.57
N TRP A 211 1.59 13.58 14.29
CA TRP A 211 1.70 12.39 13.45
C TRP A 211 2.55 12.69 12.22
N ASN A 212 3.36 11.72 11.82
CA ASN A 212 4.19 11.81 10.62
C ASN A 212 4.18 10.47 9.89
N GLU A 213 3.86 10.49 8.60
CA GLU A 213 3.79 9.30 7.75
C GLU A 213 5.10 8.47 7.72
N LYS A 214 6.26 9.10 7.98
CA LYS A 214 7.59 8.47 8.02
C LYS A 214 7.91 7.71 9.32
N ARG A 215 7.38 8.11 10.47
CA ARG A 215 7.80 7.62 11.81
C ARG A 215 6.93 6.44 12.28
N ASP A 216 6.98 5.33 11.57
CA ASP A 216 6.17 4.13 11.84
C ASP A 216 4.66 4.41 11.98
N ARG A 217 4.22 5.58 11.47
CA ARG A 217 2.84 6.07 11.52
C ARG A 217 2.28 6.14 12.95
N MET A 218 3.15 6.32 13.94
CA MET A 218 2.73 6.56 15.31
C MET A 218 2.26 8.01 15.48
N PHE A 219 1.07 8.16 16.01
CA PHE A 219 0.58 9.43 16.53
C PHE A 219 1.03 9.56 17.97
N VAL A 220 1.78 10.61 18.28
CA VAL A 220 2.39 10.83 19.59
C VAL A 220 1.75 12.04 20.23
N LEU A 221 1.19 11.86 21.42
CA LEU A 221 0.66 12.93 22.25
C LEU A 221 1.77 13.58 23.08
N ASN A 222 1.54 14.81 23.52
CA ASN A 222 2.49 15.57 24.35
C ASN A 222 2.72 14.93 25.74
N ASN A 223 1.76 14.12 26.22
CA ASN A 223 1.87 13.34 27.45
C ASN A 223 2.72 12.05 27.29
N GLY A 224 3.19 11.75 26.07
CA GLY A 224 3.99 10.57 25.75
C GLY A 224 3.18 9.35 25.29
N GLU A 225 1.84 9.40 25.33
CA GLU A 225 1.01 8.34 24.80
C GLU A 225 1.15 8.24 23.28
N THR A 226 1.11 7.00 22.78
CA THR A 226 1.31 6.71 21.36
C THR A 226 0.19 5.84 20.83
N TYR A 227 -0.36 6.22 19.68
CA TYR A 227 -1.36 5.45 18.96
C TYR A 227 -0.80 5.01 17.62
N PHE A 228 -0.91 3.72 17.34
CA PHE A 228 -0.57 3.19 16.04
C PHE A 228 -1.73 3.46 15.08
N LEU A 229 -1.50 4.30 14.08
CA LEU A 229 -2.50 4.57 13.04
C LEU A 229 -2.25 3.66 11.83
N PRO A 230 -3.31 3.20 11.15
CA PRO A 230 -3.18 2.25 10.05
C PRO A 230 -2.34 2.83 8.91
N GLU A 231 -1.94 1.93 8.02
CA GLU A 231 -1.57 2.23 6.65
C GLU A 231 -2.78 2.81 5.89
N ALA A 232 -3.23 4.02 6.23
CA ALA A 232 -4.31 4.74 5.58
C ALA A 232 -3.77 5.89 4.74
N TYR A 233 -4.56 6.36 3.75
CA TYR A 233 -4.22 7.57 3.01
C TYR A 233 -4.34 8.80 3.91
N SER A 234 -3.22 9.49 4.12
CA SER A 234 -3.30 10.94 4.24
C SER A 234 -3.82 11.43 2.89
N LEU A 235 -4.95 12.13 2.91
CA LEU A 235 -5.58 12.70 1.73
C LEU A 235 -5.37 14.23 1.77
N PRO A 236 -4.13 14.71 1.53
CA PRO A 236 -3.77 16.11 1.75
C PRO A 236 -4.54 17.09 0.87
N ASP A 237 -5.15 16.60 -0.20
CA ASP A 237 -5.91 17.38 -1.17
C ASP A 237 -7.43 17.39 -0.87
N PHE A 238 -7.88 16.59 0.11
CA PHE A 238 -9.28 16.57 0.55
C PHE A 238 -9.49 17.51 1.74
N SER A 239 -10.72 18.02 1.90
CA SER A 239 -11.08 18.79 3.10
C SER A 239 -10.87 17.94 4.36
N LEU A 240 -10.50 18.57 5.47
CA LEU A 240 -10.31 17.88 6.76
C LEU A 240 -11.60 17.20 7.24
N ASP A 241 -12.75 17.72 6.81
CA ASP A 241 -14.05 17.13 7.08
C ASP A 241 -14.31 15.82 6.32
N MET A 242 -13.52 15.49 5.29
CA MET A 242 -13.51 14.16 4.65
C MET A 242 -12.38 13.27 5.16
N ASP A 243 -11.48 13.79 5.98
CA ASP A 243 -10.27 13.12 6.43
C ASP A 243 -10.51 12.35 7.74
N SER A 244 -10.82 11.05 7.64
CA SER A 244 -11.04 10.18 8.81
C SER A 244 -9.80 10.09 9.72
N LEU A 245 -8.60 10.22 9.17
CA LEU A 245 -7.36 10.24 9.95
C LEU A 245 -7.31 11.50 10.83
N ALA A 246 -7.62 12.67 10.27
CA ALA A 246 -7.69 13.93 11.02
C ALA A 246 -8.72 13.85 12.16
N LYS A 247 -9.91 13.32 11.89
CA LYS A 247 -10.98 13.15 12.89
C LYS A 247 -10.56 12.24 14.04
N ALA A 248 -9.98 11.09 13.71
CA ALA A 248 -9.51 10.12 14.69
C ALA A 248 -8.43 10.72 15.59
N MET A 249 -7.42 11.40 15.03
CA MET A 249 -6.35 12.00 15.82
C MET A 249 -6.86 13.10 16.75
N VAL A 250 -7.79 13.95 16.31
CA VAL A 250 -8.40 14.97 17.19
C VAL A 250 -9.18 14.32 18.32
N TYR A 251 -9.96 13.26 18.05
CA TYR A 251 -10.66 12.54 19.11
C TYR A 251 -9.68 11.94 20.14
N LEU A 252 -8.58 11.33 19.67
CA LEU A 252 -7.56 10.71 20.53
C LEU A 252 -6.88 11.71 21.49
N THR A 253 -6.74 12.98 21.12
CA THR A 253 -6.16 14.00 22.02
C THR A 253 -7.03 14.35 23.25
N LYS A 254 -8.25 13.84 23.33
CA LYS A 254 -9.20 14.09 24.43
C LYS A 254 -9.26 12.95 25.45
N ARG A 255 -8.74 11.77 25.12
CA ARG A 255 -8.68 10.64 26.04
C ARG A 255 -7.59 10.86 27.08
#